data_AF-A0A4U5UX08-F1
#
_entry.id   AF-A0A4U5UX08-F1
#
_cell.length_a   1.000
_cell.length_b   1.000
_cell.length_c   1.000
_cell.angle_alpha   90.00
_cell.angle_beta   90.00
_cell.angle_gamma   90.00
#
_symmetry.space_group_name_H-M   'P 1'
#
loop_
_entity.id
_entity.type
_entity.pdbx_description
1 polymer ?
#
loop_
_entity_poly.entity_id
_entity_poly.type
_entity_poly.pdbx_seq_one_letter_code
_entity_poly.pdbx_strand_id
1 'polypeptide(L)' 'MTAEPDALAVVNQLRDRPGRDPMNRRAIVQDQGCLPGLILFLDHPTLSGVLSALLALRYLAECRANREKLKGDWG' A
#
# COMPACT_ATOMS: atom_id res chain seq x y z
N MET A 1 -14.18 -20.06 12.04
CA MET A 1 -13.15 -19.02 12.26
C MET A 1 -12.84 -18.41 10.91
N THR A 2 -13.44 -17.27 10.60
CA THR A 2 -13.03 -16.45 9.45
C THR A 2 -11.60 -16.03 9.71
N ALA A 3 -10.64 -16.71 9.09
CA ALA A 3 -9.25 -16.30 9.14
C ALA A 3 -9.21 -14.89 8.56
N GLU A 4 -8.92 -13.90 9.41
CA GLU A 4 -8.58 -12.57 8.93
C GLU A 4 -7.49 -12.75 7.87
N PRO A 5 -7.66 -12.17 6.66
CA PRO A 5 -6.70 -12.36 5.61
C PRO A 5 -5.33 -11.93 6.11
N ASP A 6 -4.32 -12.79 5.96
CA ASP A 6 -2.94 -12.48 6.32
C ASP A 6 -2.62 -11.09 5.75
N ALA A 7 -2.24 -10.15 6.61
CA ALA A 7 -2.04 -8.77 6.22
C ALA A 7 -0.98 -8.69 5.10
N LEU A 8 -0.02 -9.63 5.07
CA LEU A 8 0.92 -9.77 3.97
C LEU A 8 0.25 -10.19 2.67
N ALA A 9 -0.74 -11.09 2.72
CA ALA A 9 -1.54 -11.47 1.57
C ALA A 9 -2.38 -10.29 1.05
N VAL A 10 -2.90 -9.43 1.94
CA VAL A 10 -3.63 -8.20 1.55
C VAL A 10 -2.68 -7.22 0.85
N VAL A 11 -1.49 -6.97 1.39
CA VAL A 11 -0.49 -6.10 0.78
C VAL A 11 -0.01 -6.64 -0.57
N ASN A 12 0.21 -7.95 -0.68
CA ASN A 12 0.54 -8.60 -1.94
C ASN A 12 -0.59 -8.46 -2.97
N GLN A 13 -1.85 -8.65 -2.55
CA GLN A 13 -3.01 -8.45 -3.42
C GLN A 13 -3.12 -6.99 -3.88
N LEU A 14 -2.91 -6.03 -2.97
CA LEU A 14 -2.88 -4.59 -3.26
C LEU A 14 -1.79 -4.24 -4.27
N ARG A 15 -0.60 -4.84 -4.15
CA ARG A 15 0.49 -4.69 -5.11
C ARG A 15 0.12 -5.23 -6.49
N ASP A 16 -0.43 -6.44 -6.55
CA ASP A 16 -0.52 -7.20 -7.80
C ASP A 16 -1.72 -6.83 -8.67
N ARG A 17 -2.90 -6.56 -8.09
CA ARG A 17 -4.14 -6.30 -8.84
C ARG A 17 -4.55 -4.83 -8.94
N PRO A 18 -4.82 -4.12 -7.83
CA PRO A 18 -5.27 -2.73 -7.88
C PRO A 18 -4.12 -1.71 -7.90
N GLY A 19 -2.93 -2.06 -7.39
CA GLY A 19 -1.74 -1.20 -7.42
C GLY A 19 -1.13 -1.02 -8.81
N ARG A 20 -1.37 -1.96 -9.74
CA ARG A 20 -0.92 -1.83 -11.14
C ARG A 20 -1.86 -1.00 -12.02
N ASP A 21 -3.16 -0.96 -11.72
CA ASP A 21 -4.15 -0.20 -12.49
C ASP A 21 -4.14 1.30 -12.11
N PRO A 22 -3.90 2.22 -13.07
CA PRO A 22 -3.87 3.66 -12.81
C PRO A 22 -5.11 4.23 -12.12
N MET A 23 -6.30 3.65 -12.35
CA MET A 23 -7.57 4.13 -11.80
C MET A 23 -7.76 3.69 -10.35
N ASN A 24 -7.37 2.44 -10.02
CA ASN A 24 -7.38 1.95 -8.65
C ASN A 24 -6.30 2.60 -7.78
N ARG A 25 -5.15 3.00 -8.33
CA ARG A 25 -4.11 3.70 -7.57
C ARG A 25 -4.62 4.98 -6.90
N ARG A 26 -5.51 5.73 -7.55
CA ARG A 26 -6.11 6.93 -6.92
C ARG A 26 -7.10 6.55 -5.83
N ALA A 27 -7.93 5.54 -6.06
CA ALA A 27 -8.91 5.08 -5.08
C ALA A 27 -8.23 4.57 -3.79
N ILE A 28 -7.14 3.80 -3.92
CA ILE A 28 -6.37 3.29 -2.77
C ILE A 28 -5.79 4.42 -1.91
N VAL A 29 -5.28 5.48 -2.53
CA VAL A 29 -4.71 6.63 -1.78
C VAL A 29 -5.80 7.53 -1.19
N GLN A 30 -7.02 7.48 -1.72
CA GLN A 30 -8.16 8.18 -1.12
C GLN A 30 -8.75 7.43 0.07
N ASP A 31 -8.64 6.10 0.09
CA ASP A 31 -8.98 5.29 1.26
C ASP A 31 -8.11 5.69 2.46
N GLN A 32 -8.75 6.07 3.57
CA GLN A 32 -8.05 6.64 4.74
C GLN A 32 -7.20 5.61 5.50
N GLY A 33 -7.41 4.31 5.27
CA GLY A 33 -6.69 3.25 5.98
C GLY A 33 -5.49 2.68 5.24
N CYS A 34 -5.48 2.73 3.90
CA CYS A 34 -4.46 2.07 3.10
C CYS A 34 -3.06 2.67 3.26
N LEU A 35 -2.90 4.00 3.23
CA LEU A 35 -1.58 4.62 3.37
C LEU A 35 -0.97 4.45 4.77
N PRO A 36 -1.68 4.77 5.86
CA PRO A 36 -1.19 4.48 7.21
C PRO A 36 -0.91 2.98 7.41
N GLY A 37 -1.77 2.11 6.87
CA GLY A 37 -1.57 0.66 6.94
C GLY A 37 -0.29 0.20 6.26
N LEU A 38 0.02 0.73 5.07
CA LEU A 38 1.27 0.44 4.36
C LEU A 38 2.51 0.97 5.10
N ILE A 39 2.41 2.14 5.74
CA ILE A 39 3.49 2.71 6.55
C ILE A 39 3.76 1.82 7.78
N LEU A 40 2.72 1.41 8.49
CA LEU A 40 2.83 0.46 9.61
C LEU A 40 3.44 -0.88 9.17
N PHE A 41 3.14 -1.32 7.95
CA PHE A 41 3.68 -2.56 7.38
C PHE A 41 5.20 -2.53 7.12
N LEU A 42 5.84 -1.36 7.24
CA LEU A 42 7.30 -1.25 7.13
C LEU A 42 8.03 -1.73 8.39
N ASP A 43 7.31 -1.89 9.51
CA ASP A 43 7.83 -2.52 10.74
C ASP A 43 7.62 -4.05 10.75
N HIS A 44 7.28 -4.64 9.60
CA HIS A 44 7.01 -6.07 9.52
C HIS A 44 8.28 -6.90 9.78
N PRO A 45 8.21 -8.00 10.57
CA PRO A 45 9.39 -8.78 10.98
C PRO A 45 10.10 -9.51 9.83
N THR A 46 9.50 -9.55 8.64
CA THR A 46 10.06 -10.22 7.47
C THR A 46 10.40 -9.22 6.38
N LEU A 47 11.58 -9.40 5.76
CA LEU A 47 12.03 -8.60 4.62
C LEU A 47 11.02 -8.62 3.47
N SER A 48 10.35 -9.75 3.25
CA SER A 48 9.31 -9.89 2.23
C SER A 48 8.13 -8.93 2.47
N GLY A 49 7.68 -8.80 3.73
CA GLY A 49 6.59 -7.88 4.06
C GLY A 49 6.96 -6.42 3.86
N VAL A 50 8.15 -6.03 4.31
CA VAL A 50 8.68 -4.68 4.11
C VAL A 50 8.83 -4.36 2.61
N LEU A 51 9.41 -5.28 1.83
CA LEU A 51 9.56 -5.12 0.38
C LEU A 51 8.22 -5.00 -0.34
N SER A 52 7.22 -5.80 0.05
CA SER A 52 5.89 -5.72 -0.54
C SER A 52 5.21 -4.37 -0.26
N ALA A 53 5.36 -3.83 0.95
CA ALA A 53 4.84 -2.51 1.29
C ALA A 53 5.55 -1.39 0.51
N LEU A 54 6.90 -1.43 0.42
CA LEU A 54 7.68 -0.47 -0.37
C LEU A 54 7.31 -0.50 -1.85
N LEU A 55 7.11 -1.69 -2.42
CA LEU A 55 6.67 -1.83 -3.81
C LEU A 55 5.27 -1.25 -4.03
N ALA A 56 4.33 -1.51 -3.12
CA ALA A 56 2.99 -0.91 -3.17
C ALA A 56 3.07 0.62 -3.13
N LEU A 57 3.84 1.19 -2.20
CA LEU A 57 4.06 2.64 -2.10
C LEU A 57 4.67 3.23 -3.37
N ARG A 58 5.67 2.57 -3.96
CA ARG A 58 6.27 2.97 -5.24
C ARG A 58 5.22 2.98 -6.36
N TYR A 59 4.39 1.94 -6.47
CA TYR A 59 3.33 1.89 -7.48
C TYR A 59 2.28 2.99 -7.28
N LEU A 60 1.91 3.28 -6.04
CA LEU A 60 1.01 4.40 -5.74
C LEU A 60 1.63 5.74 -6.12
N ALA A 61 2.93 5.93 -5.90
CA ALA A 61 3.68 7.15 -6.21
C ALA A 61 3.91 7.39 -7.71
N GLU A 62 3.79 6.37 -8.56
CA GLU A 62 3.80 6.54 -10.02
C GLU A 62 2.62 7.40 -10.49
N CYS A 63 1.49 7.40 -9.78
CA CYS A 63 0.41 8.36 -10.02
C CYS A 63 0.76 9.71 -9.40
N ARG A 64 1.01 10.73 -10.24
CA ARG A 64 1.44 12.07 -9.78
C ARG A 64 0.48 12.68 -8.75
N ALA A 65 -0.83 12.46 -8.89
CA ALA A 65 -1.84 12.96 -7.95
C ALA A 65 -1.69 12.39 -6.52
N ASN A 66 -1.09 11.20 -6.40
CA ASN A 66 -0.90 10.53 -5.11
C ASN A 66 0.35 11.02 -4.38
N ARG A 67 1.31 11.63 -5.08
CA ARG A 67 2.61 12.02 -4.50
C ARG A 67 2.47 13.07 -3.41
N GLU A 68 1.57 14.03 -3.58
CA GLU A 68 1.36 15.09 -2.58
C GLU A 68 0.77 14.51 -1.29
N LYS A 69 -0.19 13.58 -1.42
CA LYS A 69 -0.79 12.90 -0.26
C LYS A 69 0.19 11.94 0.42
N LEU A 70 0.95 11.17 -0.37
CA LEU A 70 2.04 10.35 0.12
C LEU A 70 3.10 11.16 0.87
N LYS A 71 3.44 12.37 0.43
CA LYS A 71 4.37 13.21 1.20
C LYS A 71 3.75 13.71 2.50
N GLY A 72 2.49 14.17 2.46
CA GLY A 72 1.79 14.69 3.64
C GLY A 72 1.62 13.67 4.76
N ASP A 73 1.37 12.40 4.42
CA ASP A 73 1.22 11.33 5.42
C ASP A 73 2.56 10.86 6.02
N TRP A 74 3.69 11.22 5.40
CA TRP A 74 5.03 10.84 5.84
C TRP A 74 5.73 11.88 6.72
N GLY A 75 5.13 13.08 6.88
CA GLY A 75 5.69 14.19 7.66
C GLY A 75 6.49 15.17 6.82
#